data_AF-A0A2A4WN88-F1
#
_entry.id   AF-A0A2A4WN88-F1
#
_cell.length_a   1.000
_cell.length_b   1.000
_cell.length_c   1.000
_cell.angle_alpha   90.00
_cell.angle_beta   90.00
_cell.angle_gamma   90.00
#
_symmetry.space_group_name_H-M   'P 1'
#
loop_
_entity.id
_entity.type
_entity.pdbx_description
1 polymer ?
#
loop_
_entity_poly.entity_id
_entity_poly.type
_entity_poly.pdbx_seq_one_letter_code
_entity_poly.pdbx_strand_id
1 'polypeptide(L)'
;MALLEHLKMMADYHQWAHARLLQYVEPLSKEEYHQPCGLYFTSVHGTYNHMLVGDCLWYGRFVNEREDLPGLDHELCSSRELLVPALTVQLSKWVDYVGQLTEEQLEGELTYRSVVGEQYSLPIGGVVGACL
;
A
#
# COMPACT_ATOMS: atom_id res chain seq x y z
N MET A 1 -12.03 -8.87 20.07
CA MET A 1 -10.85 -8.01 19.81
C MET A 1 -11.39 -6.65 19.45
N ALA A 2 -10.93 -5.58 20.10
CA ALA A 2 -11.33 -4.21 19.73
C ALA A 2 -10.81 -3.89 18.31
N LEU A 3 -11.53 -3.07 17.55
CA LEU A 3 -11.20 -2.77 16.15
C LEU A 3 -9.77 -2.25 15.99
N LEU A 4 -9.33 -1.35 16.88
CA LEU A 4 -7.98 -0.79 16.85
C LEU A 4 -6.88 -1.86 16.97
N GLU A 5 -7.05 -2.80 17.90
CA GLU A 5 -6.09 -3.90 18.07
C GLU A 5 -6.08 -4.85 16.86
N HIS A 6 -7.23 -5.06 16.23
CA HIS A 6 -7.31 -5.80 14.97
C HIS A 6 -6.56 -5.07 13.84
N LEU A 7 -6.72 -3.76 13.71
CA LEU A 7 -6.04 -2.97 12.69
C LEU A 7 -4.52 -2.95 12.90
N LYS A 8 -4.04 -2.85 14.15
CA LYS A 8 -2.60 -2.97 14.46
C LYS A 8 -2.03 -4.31 14.01
N MET A 9 -2.72 -5.40 14.34
CA MET A 9 -2.35 -6.74 13.88
C MET A 9 -2.35 -6.84 12.34
N MET A 10 -3.33 -6.23 11.66
CA MET A 10 -3.38 -6.20 10.21
C MET A 10 -2.23 -5.37 9.61
N ALA A 11 -1.81 -4.27 10.25
CA ALA A 11 -0.66 -3.49 9.80
C ALA A 11 0.66 -4.29 9.89
N ASP A 12 0.86 -5.00 11.01
CA ASP A 12 2.00 -5.90 11.17
C ASP A 12 1.95 -7.04 10.15
N TYR A 13 0.77 -7.61 9.91
CA TYR A 13 0.55 -8.65 8.90
C TYR A 13 0.85 -8.15 7.49
N HIS A 14 0.39 -6.95 7.11
CA HIS A 14 0.64 -6.33 5.80
C HIS A 14 2.13 -6.21 5.53
N GLN A 15 2.90 -5.70 6.51
CA GLN A 15 4.35 -5.62 6.42
C GLN A 15 5.00 -7.00 6.31
N TRP A 16 4.61 -7.94 7.17
CA TRP A 16 5.13 -9.31 7.15
C TRP A 16 4.85 -10.03 5.83
N ALA A 17 3.64 -9.90 5.29
CA ALA A 17 3.20 -10.57 4.08
C ALA A 17 4.02 -10.10 2.87
N HIS A 18 4.22 -8.78 2.73
CA HIS A 18 5.06 -8.22 1.68
C HIS A 18 6.52 -8.68 1.81
N ALA A 19 7.09 -8.63 3.02
CA ALA A 19 8.45 -9.13 3.27
C ALA A 19 8.58 -10.62 2.94
N ARG A 20 7.56 -11.43 3.26
CA ARG A 20 7.52 -12.86 2.96
C ARG A 20 7.45 -13.12 1.46
N LEU A 21 6.62 -12.38 0.72
CA LEU A 21 6.52 -12.52 -0.73
C LEU A 21 7.83 -12.09 -1.41
N LEU A 22 8.48 -11.02 -0.95
CA LEU A 22 9.75 -10.56 -1.48
C LEU A 22 10.86 -11.62 -1.39
N GLN A 23 10.87 -12.48 -0.35
CA GLN A 23 11.82 -13.60 -0.24
C GLN A 23 11.70 -14.61 -1.38
N TYR A 24 10.51 -14.79 -1.97
CA TYR A 24 10.31 -15.68 -3.11
C TYR A 24 10.67 -15.03 -4.45
N VAL A 25 10.80 -13.70 -4.46
CA VAL A 25 11.05 -12.90 -5.66
C VAL A 25 12.51 -12.49 -5.75
N GLU A 26 13.23 -12.43 -4.62
CA GLU A 26 14.66 -12.17 -4.53
C GLU A 26 15.50 -13.06 -5.46
N PRO A 27 15.26 -14.38 -5.59
CA PRO A 27 16.10 -15.24 -6.44
C PRO A 27 15.93 -15.01 -7.94
N LEU A 28 14.88 -14.30 -8.37
CA LEU A 28 14.65 -14.03 -9.79
C LEU A 28 15.78 -13.16 -10.35
N SER A 29 16.21 -13.48 -11.56
CA SER A 29 17.06 -12.59 -12.34
C SER A 29 16.34 -11.29 -12.69
N LYS A 30 17.09 -10.28 -13.14
CA LYS A 30 16.49 -9.02 -13.57
C LYS A 30 15.53 -9.25 -14.73
N GLU A 31 15.91 -10.09 -15.69
CA GLU A 31 15.08 -10.46 -16.83
C GLU A 31 13.78 -11.15 -16.36
N GLU A 32 13.87 -12.12 -15.45
CA GLU A 32 12.69 -12.83 -14.94
C GLU A 32 11.74 -11.95 -14.11
N TYR A 33 12.28 -10.97 -13.40
CA TYR A 33 11.49 -10.03 -12.60
C TYR A 33 10.67 -9.07 -13.48
N HIS A 34 11.20 -8.69 -14.65
CA HIS A 34 10.55 -7.76 -15.58
C HIS A 34 9.78 -8.44 -16.73
N GLN A 35 10.02 -9.72 -17.01
CA GLN A 35 9.39 -10.39 -18.15
C GLN A 35 7.86 -10.53 -17.97
N PRO A 36 7.09 -10.48 -19.08
CA PRO A 36 5.66 -10.80 -19.04
C PRO A 36 5.41 -12.22 -18.55
N CYS A 37 4.54 -12.38 -17.56
CA CYS A 37 4.21 -13.69 -16.97
C CYS A 37 2.71 -13.90 -16.73
N GLY A 38 1.86 -13.15 -17.43
CA GLY A 38 0.39 -13.30 -17.37
C GLY A 38 -0.27 -12.63 -16.16
N LEU A 39 0.48 -11.82 -15.40
CA LEU A 39 -0.06 -10.97 -14.34
C LEU A 39 -0.78 -9.74 -14.92
N TYR A 40 -1.72 -9.18 -14.16
CA TYR A 40 -2.48 -7.99 -14.59
C TYR A 40 -1.56 -6.81 -14.93
N PHE A 41 -0.55 -6.55 -14.09
CA PHE A 41 0.48 -5.54 -14.33
C PHE A 41 1.66 -6.09 -15.16
N THR A 42 1.39 -7.04 -16.05
CA THR A 42 2.31 -7.68 -17.00
C THR A 42 3.39 -8.59 -16.36
N SER A 43 4.12 -8.10 -15.37
CA SER A 43 5.30 -8.75 -14.77
C SER A 43 5.28 -8.71 -13.24
N VAL A 44 6.22 -9.41 -12.61
CA VAL A 44 6.40 -9.37 -11.15
C VAL A 44 6.74 -7.94 -10.70
N HIS A 45 7.64 -7.26 -11.43
CA HIS A 45 7.95 -5.84 -11.18
C HIS A 45 6.71 -4.96 -11.23
N GLY A 46 5.90 -5.06 -12.30
CA GLY A 46 4.70 -4.25 -12.45
C GLY A 46 3.71 -4.47 -11.31
N THR A 47 3.56 -5.70 -10.84
CA THR A 47 2.69 -6.01 -9.69
C THR A 47 3.18 -5.38 -8.40
N TYR A 48 4.47 -5.50 -8.06
CA TYR A 48 5.01 -4.85 -6.87
C TYR A 48 5.02 -3.33 -6.95
N ASN A 49 5.25 -2.78 -8.15
CA ASN A 49 5.19 -1.34 -8.35
C ASN A 49 3.76 -0.84 -8.13
N HIS A 50 2.76 -1.58 -8.62
CA HIS A 50 1.36 -1.25 -8.35
C HIS A 50 1.00 -1.35 -6.85
N MET A 51 1.51 -2.35 -6.13
CA MET A 51 1.33 -2.42 -4.67
C MET A 51 1.86 -1.15 -3.99
N LEU A 52 3.08 -0.73 -4.32
CA LEU A 52 3.65 0.52 -3.81
C LEU A 52 2.80 1.76 -4.18
N VAL A 53 2.31 1.85 -5.42
CA VAL A 53 1.40 2.93 -5.85
C VAL A 53 0.14 2.95 -5.00
N GLY A 54 -0.47 1.78 -4.75
CA GLY A 54 -1.66 1.65 -3.92
C GLY A 54 -1.41 2.08 -2.47
N ASP A 55 -0.32 1.60 -1.88
CA ASP A 55 0.09 1.94 -0.52
C ASP A 55 0.34 3.43 -0.35
N CYS A 56 1.09 4.05 -1.26
CA CYS A 56 1.39 5.48 -1.22
C CYS A 56 0.14 6.34 -1.44
N LEU A 57 -0.71 5.99 -2.42
CA LEU A 57 -1.95 6.70 -2.72
C LEU A 57 -2.90 6.72 -1.52
N TRP A 58 -3.14 5.56 -0.91
CA TRP A 58 -4.06 5.48 0.21
C TRP A 58 -3.50 6.13 1.47
N TYR A 59 -2.24 5.85 1.80
CA TYR A 59 -1.58 6.50 2.93
C TYR A 59 -1.63 8.03 2.82
N GLY A 60 -1.31 8.58 1.64
CA GLY A 60 -1.36 10.03 1.37
C GLY A 60 -2.74 10.65 1.63
N ARG A 61 -3.83 9.90 1.44
CA ARG A 61 -5.19 10.37 1.79
C ARG A 61 -5.39 10.50 3.29
N PHE A 62 -4.85 9.58 4.09
CA PHE A 62 -4.98 9.59 5.55
C PHE A 62 -4.14 10.70 6.21
N VAL A 63 -2.96 11.00 5.66
CA VAL A 63 -2.09 12.06 6.19
C VAL A 63 -2.28 13.41 5.49
N ASN A 64 -3.22 13.51 4.56
CA ASN A 64 -3.50 14.70 3.74
C ASN A 64 -2.28 15.19 2.93
N GLU A 65 -1.37 14.28 2.59
CA GLU A 65 -0.24 14.50 1.68
C GLU A 65 -0.60 13.86 0.34
N ARG A 66 -1.31 14.61 -0.51
CA ARG A 66 -1.75 14.08 -1.81
C ARG A 66 -0.54 13.76 -2.69
N GLU A 67 -0.45 12.51 -3.13
CA GLU A 67 0.41 12.14 -4.24
C GLU A 67 -0.29 12.41 -5.57
N ASP A 68 0.35 13.20 -6.42
CA ASP A 68 -0.09 13.43 -7.80
C ASP A 68 0.34 12.25 -8.68
N LEU A 69 -0.40 11.15 -8.58
CA LEU A 69 -0.17 9.94 -9.35
C LEU A 69 -0.96 10.03 -10.66
N PRO A 70 -0.29 10.01 -11.84
CA PRO A 70 -0.96 10.14 -13.13
C PRO A 70 -1.84 8.92 -13.50
N GLY A 71 -1.64 7.79 -12.83
CA GLY A 71 -2.38 6.55 -13.04
C GLY A 71 -2.00 5.47 -12.02
N LEU A 72 -2.83 4.43 -11.92
CA LEU A 72 -2.55 3.28 -11.04
C LEU A 72 -1.45 2.35 -11.57
N ASP A 73 -1.09 2.53 -12.84
CA ASP A 73 0.01 1.87 -13.56
C ASP A 73 1.28 2.74 -13.59
N HIS A 74 1.30 3.88 -12.90
CA HIS A 74 2.47 4.74 -12.84
C HIS A 74 3.67 4.02 -12.22
N GLU A 75 4.82 4.06 -12.89
CA GLU A 75 6.05 3.47 -12.39
C GLU A 75 6.75 4.40 -11.41
N LEU A 76 6.65 4.08 -10.11
CA LEU A 76 7.33 4.81 -9.03
C LEU A 76 8.81 4.45 -8.92
N CYS A 77 9.14 3.20 -9.22
CA CYS A 77 10.51 2.68 -9.14
C CYS A 77 10.79 1.83 -10.38
N SER A 78 11.92 2.08 -11.04
CA SER A 78 12.28 1.39 -12.30
C SER A 78 12.99 0.05 -12.11
N SER A 79 13.32 -0.32 -10.87
CA SER A 79 14.01 -1.58 -10.58
C SER A 79 13.68 -2.11 -9.18
N ARG A 80 13.93 -3.41 -8.97
CA ARG A 80 13.76 -4.08 -7.68
C ARG A 80 14.57 -3.42 -6.56
N GLU A 81 15.78 -2.97 -6.87
CA GLU A 81 16.72 -2.37 -5.91
C GLU A 81 16.25 -1.01 -5.39
N LEU A 82 15.46 -0.28 -6.19
CA LEU A 82 14.81 0.97 -5.77
C LEU A 82 13.46 0.68 -5.10
N LEU A 83 12.72 -0.28 -5.62
CA LEU A 83 11.37 -0.60 -5.19
C LEU A 83 11.35 -1.19 -3.78
N VAL A 84 12.20 -2.17 -3.48
CA VAL A 84 12.16 -2.90 -2.20
C VAL A 84 12.38 -1.95 -1.00
N PRO A 85 13.39 -1.06 -1.00
CA PRO A 85 13.53 -0.06 0.05
C PRO A 85 12.32 0.89 0.15
N ALA A 86 11.81 1.37 -0.99
CA ALA A 86 10.66 2.28 -1.01
C ALA A 86 9.40 1.62 -0.41
N LEU A 87 9.12 0.37 -0.80
CA LEU A 87 8.02 -0.42 -0.25
C LEU A 87 8.21 -0.71 1.23
N THR A 88 9.42 -1.06 1.67
CA THR A 88 9.70 -1.30 3.09
C THR A 88 9.42 -0.06 3.94
N VAL A 89 9.87 1.11 3.48
CA VAL A 89 9.61 2.40 4.13
C VAL A 89 8.12 2.72 4.12
N GLN A 90 7.42 2.47 3.02
CA GLN A 90 6.00 2.76 2.93
C GLN A 90 5.17 1.86 3.86
N LEU A 91 5.52 0.58 3.98
CA LEU A 91 4.86 -0.35 4.90
C LEU A 91 5.11 0.02 6.38
N SER A 92 6.30 0.52 6.73
CA SER A 92 6.54 0.96 8.11
C SER A 92 5.70 2.19 8.48
N LYS A 93 5.45 3.10 7.53
CA LYS A 93 4.55 4.24 7.76
C LYS A 93 3.13 3.80 8.11
N TRP A 94 2.63 2.70 7.53
CA TRP A 94 1.33 2.14 7.89
C TRP A 94 1.29 1.63 9.33
N VAL A 95 2.33 0.90 9.74
CA VAL A 95 2.47 0.42 11.13
C VAL A 95 2.50 1.61 12.10
N ASP A 96 3.31 2.62 11.81
CA ASP A 96 3.41 3.83 12.64
C ASP A 96 2.09 4.61 12.71
N TYR A 97 1.40 4.76 11.57
CA TYR A 97 0.12 5.46 11.48
C TYR A 97 -0.95 4.75 12.31
N VAL A 98 -1.14 3.44 12.10
CA VAL A 98 -2.15 2.66 12.82
C VAL A 98 -1.82 2.57 14.31
N GLY A 99 -0.54 2.51 14.66
CA GLY A 99 -0.06 2.54 16.05
C GLY A 99 -0.45 3.82 16.81
N GLN A 100 -0.67 4.93 16.11
CA GLN A 100 -1.03 6.23 16.67
C GLN A 100 -2.54 6.50 16.68
N LEU A 101 -3.35 5.66 16.04
CA LEU A 101 -4.80 5.84 15.98
C LEU A 101 -5.46 5.62 17.35
N THR A 102 -6.46 6.44 17.65
CA THR A 102 -7.38 6.26 18.78
C THR A 102 -8.70 5.67 18.31
N GLU A 103 -9.48 5.08 19.22
CA GLU A 103 -10.81 4.56 18.89
C GLU A 103 -11.74 5.65 18.35
N GLU A 104 -11.67 6.87 18.90
CA GLU A 104 -12.42 8.03 18.41
C GLU A 104 -12.05 8.41 16.96
N GLN A 105 -10.77 8.33 16.60
CA GLN A 105 -10.34 8.60 15.23
C GLN A 105 -10.86 7.55 14.23
N LEU A 106 -11.06 6.30 14.65
CA LEU A 106 -11.60 5.26 13.77
C LEU A 106 -13.06 5.51 13.38
N GLU A 107 -13.83 6.17 14.24
CA GLU A 107 -15.21 6.58 14.00
C GLU A 107 -15.30 7.86 13.14
N GLY A 108 -14.20 8.58 12.98
CA GLY A 108 -14.10 9.73 12.10
C GLY A 108 -14.26 9.36 10.63
N GLU A 109 -14.52 10.36 9.79
CA GLU A 109 -14.77 10.20 8.36
C GLU A 109 -13.54 10.57 7.53
N LEU A 110 -13.14 9.69 6.61
CA LEU A 110 -12.19 10.02 5.56
C LEU A 110 -12.95 10.47 4.32
N THR A 111 -12.86 11.76 3.99
CA THR A 111 -13.33 12.28 2.70
C THR A 111 -12.21 12.24 1.66
N TYR A 112 -12.43 11.55 0.55
CA TYR A 112 -11.45 11.46 -0.53
C TYR A 112 -12.12 11.46 -1.92
N ARG A 113 -11.31 11.70 -2.96
CA ARG A 113 -11.71 11.55 -4.35
C ARG A 113 -11.07 10.29 -4.93
N SER A 114 -11.88 9.43 -5.56
CA SER A 114 -11.40 8.25 -6.28
C SER A 114 -10.60 8.65 -7.51
N VAL A 115 -9.87 7.68 -8.08
CA VAL A 115 -9.08 7.90 -9.31
C VAL A 115 -9.96 8.24 -10.53
N VAL A 116 -11.24 7.85 -10.52
CA VAL A 116 -12.22 8.21 -11.56
C VAL A 116 -12.95 9.52 -11.27
N GLY A 117 -12.58 10.24 -10.20
CA GLY A 117 -13.05 11.59 -9.90
C GLY A 117 -14.28 11.67 -9.00
N GLU A 118 -14.83 10.55 -8.53
CA GLU A 118 -15.98 10.51 -7.61
C GLU A 118 -15.55 10.81 -6.17
N GLN A 119 -16.42 11.45 -5.40
CA GLN A 119 -16.16 11.79 -4.01
C GLN A 119 -16.83 10.77 -3.08
N TYR A 120 -16.07 10.33 -2.08
CA TYR A 120 -16.52 9.40 -1.04
C TYR A 120 -16.24 9.98 0.34
N SER A 121 -17.08 9.61 1.31
CA SER A 121 -16.85 9.79 2.74
C SER A 121 -17.20 8.49 3.42
N LEU A 122 -16.23 7.88 4.12
CA LEU A 122 -16.39 6.61 4.80
C LEU A 122 -15.67 6.63 6.15
N PRO A 123 -16.08 5.80 7.13
CA PRO A 123 -15.39 5.69 8.41
C PRO A 123 -13.92 5.29 8.24
N ILE A 124 -13.01 6.00 8.90
CA ILE A 124 -11.56 5.79 8.84
C ILE A 124 -11.21 4.33 9.13
N GLY A 125 -11.78 3.73 10.17
CA GLY A 125 -11.49 2.34 10.53
C GLY A 125 -11.84 1.35 9.42
N GLY A 126 -12.93 1.59 8.69
CA GLY A 126 -13.33 0.76 7.55
C GLY A 126 -12.38 0.91 6.36
N VAL A 127 -11.95 2.14 6.06
CA VAL A 127 -11.05 2.40 4.94
C VAL A 127 -9.64 1.89 5.23
N VAL A 128 -9.10 2.12 6.44
CA VAL A 128 -7.78 1.60 6.84
C VAL A 128 -7.77 0.08 6.76
N GLY A 129 -8.81 -0.59 7.27
CA GLY A 129 -8.92 -2.05 7.21
C GLY A 129 -9.03 -2.61 5.79
N ALA A 130 -9.44 -1.82 4.79
CA ALA A 130 -9.45 -2.23 3.39
C ALA A 130 -8.09 -2.02 2.68
N CYS A 131 -7.17 -1.29 3.31
CA CYS A 131 -5.83 -1.01 2.78
C CYS A 131 -4.75 -1.96 3.29
N LEU A 132 -5.02 -2.71 4.37
CA LEU A 132 -4.10 -3.65 5.05
C LEU A 132 -4.54 -5.10 4.84
#